data_AF-A0A674K1N3-F1
#
_entry.id   AF-A0A674K1N3-F1
#
_cell.length_a   1.000
_cell.length_b   1.000
_cell.length_c   1.000
_cell.angle_alpha   90.00
_cell.angle_beta   90.00
_cell.angle_gamma   90.00
#
_symmetry.space_group_name_H-M   'P 1'
#
loop_
_entity.id
_entity.type
_entity.pdbx_description
1 polymer ?
#
loop_
_entity_poly.entity_id
_entity_poly.type
_entity_poly.pdbx_seq_one_letter_code
_entity_poly.pdbx_strand_id
1 'polypeptide(L)'
;MLISLAPPILTLHLKRFQQAGFNLRKVNKHIKFPEVIDLAPFCAIKCKNVAEGNKRVLYSLYGVVEHSGTMRSGHYTAYAKMRTLKNHLSDLYFHNNFFKFLLTALETESAGQWFHISDTHVQPVAVSKVLNSQAYLLFYERLL
;
A
#
# COMPACT_ATOMS: atom_id res chain seq x y z
N MET A 1 16.85 -10.46 -14.10
CA MET A 1 15.51 -10.70 -14.68
C MET A 1 14.73 -9.40 -14.60
N LEU A 2 14.09 -8.96 -15.69
CA LEU A 2 13.29 -7.73 -15.75
C LEU A 2 11.80 -8.06 -15.86
N ILE A 3 10.93 -7.12 -15.50
CA ILE A 3 9.47 -7.27 -15.55
C ILE A 3 8.98 -7.13 -17.00
N SER A 4 8.44 -8.21 -17.58
CA SER A 4 7.92 -8.22 -18.96
C SER A 4 6.43 -7.84 -19.08
N LEU A 5 5.70 -7.80 -17.97
CA LEU A 5 4.29 -7.43 -17.89
C LEU A 5 4.07 -6.65 -16.60
N ALA A 6 3.69 -5.38 -16.72
CA ALA A 6 3.35 -4.55 -15.56
C ALA A 6 1.92 -4.91 -15.09
N PRO A 7 1.73 -5.41 -13.86
CA PRO A 7 0.41 -5.82 -13.38
C PRO A 7 -0.43 -4.59 -12.98
N PRO A 8 -1.77 -4.63 -13.07
CA PRO A 8 -2.61 -3.55 -12.54
C PRO A 8 -2.44 -3.34 -11.03
N ILE A 9 -2.21 -4.43 -10.30
CA ILE A 9 -1.91 -4.44 -8.87
C ILE A 9 -0.56 -5.10 -8.66
N LEU A 10 0.37 -4.36 -8.05
CA LEU A 10 1.70 -4.82 -7.69
C LEU A 10 1.72 -5.20 -6.20
N THR A 11 1.99 -6.48 -5.94
CA THR A 11 2.21 -6.98 -4.57
C THR A 11 3.69 -7.20 -4.34
N LEU A 12 4.28 -6.51 -3.38
CA LEU A 12 5.66 -6.70 -2.97
C LEU A 12 5.71 -7.40 -1.62
N HIS A 13 6.33 -8.57 -1.58
CA HIS A 13 6.59 -9.31 -0.35
C HIS A 13 8.05 -9.08 0.07
N LEU A 14 8.24 -8.42 1.21
CA LEU A 14 9.56 -8.23 1.79
C LEU A 14 9.95 -9.50 2.55
N LYS A 15 10.94 -10.23 2.02
CA LYS A 15 11.45 -11.48 2.63
C LYS A 15 12.14 -11.19 3.96
N ARG A 16 11.35 -11.09 5.02
CA ARG A 16 11.84 -10.81 6.38
C ARG A 16 12.33 -12.05 7.11
N PHE A 17 12.03 -13.24 6.63
CA PHE A 17 12.47 -14.48 7.25
C PHE A 17 13.63 -15.07 6.46
N GLN A 18 14.74 -15.29 7.15
CA GLN A 18 15.95 -15.84 6.56
C GLN A 18 16.52 -16.94 7.43
N GLN A 19 17.13 -17.90 6.76
CA GLN A 19 17.90 -18.97 7.35
C GLN A 19 19.36 -18.80 6.92
N ALA A 20 20.27 -18.75 7.89
CA ALA A 20 21.71 -18.74 7.67
C ALA A 20 22.32 -19.95 8.41
N GLY A 21 22.52 -21.04 7.68
CA GLY A 21 22.85 -22.34 8.28
C GLY A 21 21.71 -22.85 9.16
N PHE A 22 22.00 -23.11 10.44
CA PHE A 22 21.00 -23.51 11.44
C PHE A 22 20.28 -22.33 12.11
N ASN A 23 20.72 -21.09 11.86
CA ASN A 23 20.16 -19.91 12.49
C ASN A 23 18.95 -19.39 11.69
N LEU A 24 17.78 -19.38 12.32
CA LEU A 24 16.58 -18.73 11.82
C LEU A 24 16.48 -17.34 12.45
N ARG A 25 16.31 -16.30 11.62
CA ARG A 25 16.10 -14.94 12.12
C ARG A 25 15.10 -14.14 11.29
N LYS A 26 14.37 -13.26 12.00
CA LYS A 26 13.53 -12.22 11.40
C LYS A 26 14.36 -10.95 11.18
N VAL A 27 14.25 -10.36 9.99
CA VAL A 27 14.81 -9.06 9.64
C VAL A 27 13.84 -7.97 10.06
N ASN A 28 14.15 -7.32 11.18
CA ASN A 28 13.39 -6.18 11.71
C ASN A 28 13.93 -4.82 11.24
N LYS A 29 14.84 -4.80 10.25
CA LYS A 29 15.32 -3.55 9.66
C LYS A 29 14.16 -2.88 8.92
N HIS A 30 13.94 -1.59 9.21
CA HIS A 30 13.00 -0.78 8.46
C HIS A 30 13.47 -0.66 7.00
N ILE A 31 12.54 -0.88 6.07
CA ILE A 31 12.76 -0.64 4.65
C ILE A 31 11.87 0.54 4.30
N LYS A 32 12.48 1.65 3.89
CA LYS A 32 11.73 2.82 3.43
C LYS A 32 11.03 2.45 2.12
N PHE A 33 9.74 2.75 2.04
CA PHE A 33 8.95 2.63 0.81
C PHE A 33 8.19 3.93 0.57
N PRO A 34 8.08 4.39 -0.69
CA PRO A 34 7.39 5.63 -1.01
C PRO A 34 5.87 5.40 -1.11
N GLU A 35 5.08 6.47 -1.04
CA GLU A 35 3.65 6.38 -1.36
C GLU A 35 3.40 6.18 -2.87
N VAL A 36 4.32 6.69 -3.70
CA VAL A 36 4.30 6.48 -5.16
C VAL A 36 5.63 5.89 -5.59
N ILE A 37 5.60 4.75 -6.29
CA ILE A 37 6.79 4.08 -6.83
C ILE A 37 6.78 4.12 -8.35
N ASP A 38 7.95 4.38 -8.95
CA ASP A 38 8.16 4.22 -10.38
C ASP A 38 8.78 2.85 -10.67
N LEU A 39 8.02 1.98 -11.33
CA LEU A 39 8.44 0.63 -11.69
C LEU A 39 9.25 0.60 -13.00
N ALA A 40 9.28 1.70 -13.78
CA ALA A 40 9.92 1.74 -15.09
C ALA A 40 11.38 1.22 -15.10
N PRO A 41 12.25 1.55 -14.12
CA PRO A 41 13.64 1.06 -14.11
C PRO A 41 13.78 -0.45 -14.00
N PHE A 42 12.72 -1.16 -13.61
CA PHE A 42 12.71 -2.62 -13.41
C PHE A 42 11.98 -3.37 -14.54
N CYS A 43 11.40 -2.64 -15.49
CA CYS A 43 10.68 -3.19 -16.65
C CYS A 43 11.63 -3.54 -17.80
N ALA A 44 11.28 -4.57 -18.56
CA ALA A 44 11.93 -4.86 -19.83
C ALA A 44 11.59 -3.79 -20.87
N ILE A 45 12.44 -3.61 -21.89
CA ILE A 45 12.23 -2.64 -22.98
C ILE A 45 10.84 -2.79 -23.61
N LYS A 46 10.42 -4.04 -23.86
CA LYS A 46 9.07 -4.39 -24.30
C LYS A 46 8.27 -4.92 -23.11
N CYS A 47 7.73 -4.00 -22.31
CA CYS A 47 6.87 -4.36 -21.18
C CYS A 47 5.39 -4.29 -21.59
N LYS A 48 4.67 -5.40 -21.46
CA LYS A 48 3.22 -5.43 -21.71
C LYS A 48 2.50 -4.56 -20.67
N ASN A 49 1.40 -3.94 -21.10
CA ASN A 49 0.61 -2.96 -20.34
C ASN A 49 1.36 -1.66 -20.00
N VAL A 50 2.47 -1.37 -20.66
CA VAL A 50 3.15 -0.06 -20.64
C VAL A 50 3.12 0.47 -22.06
N ALA A 51 2.63 1.70 -22.26
CA ALA A 51 2.59 2.30 -23.59
C ALA A 51 4.02 2.48 -24.15
N GLU A 52 4.18 2.29 -25.45
CA GLU A 52 5.49 2.45 -26.10
C GLU A 52 5.98 3.90 -25.95
N GLY A 53 7.20 4.08 -25.44
CA GLY A 53 7.75 5.40 -25.14
C GLY A 53 7.44 5.95 -23.73
N ASN A 54 6.64 5.26 -22.91
CA ASN A 54 6.44 5.69 -21.52
C ASN A 54 7.72 5.56 -20.70
N LYS A 55 8.17 6.69 -20.14
CA LYS A 55 9.37 6.75 -19.29
C LYS A 55 9.10 6.43 -17.82
N ARG A 56 7.83 6.37 -17.41
CA ARG A 56 7.40 6.12 -16.03
C ARG A 56 6.28 5.08 -16.00
N VAL A 57 6.31 4.22 -15.00
CA VAL A 57 5.27 3.23 -14.72
C VAL A 57 4.92 3.38 -13.25
N LEU A 58 4.00 4.30 -12.96
CA LEU A 58 3.74 4.75 -11.59
C LEU A 58 2.71 3.86 -10.90
N TYR A 59 2.94 3.60 -9.62
CA TYR A 59 1.98 2.94 -8.75
C TYR A 59 1.81 3.71 -7.44
N SER A 60 0.58 3.78 -6.93
CA SER A 60 0.27 4.35 -5.62
C SER A 60 0.02 3.26 -4.59
N LEU A 61 0.61 3.42 -3.42
CA LEU A 61 0.42 2.56 -2.27
C LEU A 61 -1.01 2.71 -1.74
N TYR A 62 -1.72 1.59 -1.60
CA TYR A 62 -3.06 1.57 -1.02
C TYR A 62 -3.21 0.58 0.14
N GLY A 63 -2.21 -0.28 0.36
CA GLY A 63 -2.23 -1.26 1.45
C GLY A 63 -0.83 -1.62 1.95
N VAL A 64 -0.70 -1.81 3.26
CA VAL A 64 0.49 -2.35 3.93
C VAL A 64 0.05 -3.41 4.93
N VAL A 65 0.70 -4.57 4.92
CA VAL A 65 0.57 -5.55 6.02
C VAL A 65 1.84 -5.49 6.84
N GLU A 66 1.72 -5.35 8.15
CA GLU A 66 2.81 -5.38 9.11
C GLU A 66 2.74 -6.67 9.92
N HIS A 67 3.90 -7.30 10.13
CA HIS A 67 4.01 -8.46 11.01
C HIS A 67 4.86 -8.10 12.24
N SER A 68 4.25 -8.14 13.42
CA SER A 68 4.95 -8.05 14.71
C SER A 68 5.24 -9.44 15.26
N GLY A 69 6.25 -9.58 16.13
CA GLY A 69 6.63 -10.88 16.72
C GLY A 69 7.79 -11.59 16.02
N THR A 70 7.91 -12.89 16.22
CA THR A 70 9.06 -13.73 15.85
C THR A 70 8.83 -14.46 14.52
N MET A 71 9.65 -15.48 14.22
CA MET A 71 9.39 -16.38 13.09
C MET A 71 8.37 -17.48 13.39
N ARG A 72 8.09 -17.75 14.67
CA ARG A 72 7.23 -18.86 15.12
C ARG A 72 5.83 -18.41 15.52
N SER A 73 5.70 -17.13 15.88
CA SER A 73 4.48 -16.53 16.36
C SER A 73 4.52 -15.02 16.12
N GLY A 74 3.37 -14.39 16.07
CA GLY A 74 3.28 -12.96 15.86
C GLY A 74 1.85 -12.49 15.69
N HIS A 75 1.73 -11.22 15.33
CA HIS A 75 0.45 -10.60 15.05
C HIS A 75 0.53 -9.80 13.75
N TYR A 76 -0.48 -9.96 12.91
CA TYR A 76 -0.60 -9.25 11.64
C TYR A 76 -1.58 -8.10 11.78
N THR A 77 -1.16 -6.92 11.35
CA THR A 77 -2.05 -5.76 11.23
C THR A 77 -1.95 -5.18 9.83
N ALA A 78 -2.94 -4.39 9.45
CA ALA A 78 -3.00 -3.79 8.11
C ALA A 78 -3.14 -2.27 8.21
N TYR A 79 -2.54 -1.58 7.24
CA TYR A 79 -2.84 -0.20 6.91
C TYR A 79 -3.53 -0.20 5.55
N ALA A 80 -4.69 0.44 5.44
CA ALA A 80 -5.44 0.52 4.18
C ALA A 80 -5.83 1.98 3.89
N LYS A 81 -5.70 2.38 2.63
CA LYS A 81 -6.10 3.70 2.16
C LYS A 81 -7.55 3.65 1.68
N MET A 82 -8.39 4.54 2.19
CA MET A 82 -9.76 4.69 1.71
C MET A 82 -9.75 5.28 0.30
N ARG A 83 -10.39 4.58 -0.63
CA ARG A 83 -10.65 5.12 -1.97
C ARG A 83 -11.77 6.15 -1.86
N THR A 84 -11.44 7.42 -2.10
CA THR A 84 -12.47 8.44 -2.33
C THR A 84 -13.14 8.16 -3.67
N LEU A 85 -14.41 7.76 -3.64
CA LEU A 85 -15.22 7.65 -4.84
C LEU A 85 -15.42 9.05 -5.41
N LYS A 86 -14.77 9.34 -6.55
CA LYS A 86 -15.11 10.52 -7.34
C LYS A 86 -16.35 10.19 -8.18
N ASN A 87 -17.48 10.75 -7.73
CA ASN A 87 -18.73 11.01 -8.46
C ASN A 87 -19.89 9.98 -8.35
N HIS A 88 -21.08 10.56 -8.07
CA HIS A 88 -22.47 10.08 -8.18
C HIS A 88 -23.09 9.09 -7.19
N LEU A 89 -22.34 8.42 -6.30
CA LEU A 89 -22.96 7.54 -5.28
C LEU A 89 -23.02 8.12 -3.86
N SER A 90 -22.52 9.34 -3.67
CA SER A 90 -22.56 10.07 -2.40
C SER A 90 -23.99 10.30 -1.90
N ASP A 91 -24.98 10.43 -2.78
CA ASP A 91 -26.38 10.68 -2.38
C ASP A 91 -27.15 9.39 -2.00
N LEU A 92 -26.74 8.21 -2.45
CA LEU A 92 -27.53 6.98 -2.32
C LEU A 92 -27.19 6.13 -1.09
N TYR A 93 -25.99 6.28 -0.51
CA TYR A 93 -25.55 5.48 0.64
C TYR A 93 -25.29 6.28 1.93
N PHE A 94 -25.27 7.63 1.88
CA PHE A 94 -24.80 8.45 3.00
C PHE A 94 -25.89 9.35 3.58
N HIS A 95 -26.91 8.75 4.20
CA HIS A 95 -27.79 9.46 5.13
C HIS A 95 -27.13 9.78 6.50
N ASN A 96 -25.89 9.33 6.71
CA ASN A 96 -25.14 9.59 7.94
C ASN A 96 -24.33 10.89 7.83
N ASN A 97 -24.80 11.92 8.53
CA ASN A 97 -24.21 13.26 8.60
C ASN A 97 -22.71 13.28 8.98
N PHE A 98 -22.21 12.25 9.68
CA PHE A 98 -20.80 12.11 10.04
C PHE A 98 -19.87 11.95 8.83
N PHE A 99 -20.28 11.15 7.83
CA PHE A 99 -19.46 10.90 6.65
C PHE A 99 -19.43 12.09 5.68
N LYS A 100 -20.54 12.84 5.61
CA LYS A 100 -20.60 14.11 4.85
C LYS A 100 -19.63 15.14 5.42
N PHE A 101 -19.59 15.29 6.75
CA PHE A 101 -18.62 16.16 7.43
C PHE A 101 -17.17 15.74 7.15
N LEU A 102 -16.87 14.44 7.19
CA LEU A 102 -15.52 13.93 6.91
C LEU A 102 -15.10 14.20 5.46
N LEU A 103 -16.00 14.04 4.48
CA LEU A 103 -15.73 14.30 3.07
C LEU A 103 -15.47 15.79 2.80
N THR A 104 -16.25 16.70 3.39
CA THR A 104 -16.03 18.15 3.26
C THR A 104 -14.71 18.59 3.89
N ALA A 105 -14.26 17.94 4.98
CA ALA A 105 -12.96 18.20 5.58
C ALA A 105 -11.77 17.63 4.79
N LEU A 106 -12.00 16.69 3.86
CA LEU A 106 -10.98 16.03 3.04
C LEU A 106 -10.78 16.70 1.67
N GLU A 107 -11.55 17.74 1.32
CA GLU A 107 -11.45 18.45 0.04
C GLU A 107 -10.14 19.23 -0.14
N THR A 108 -9.31 19.38 0.90
CA THR A 108 -8.06 20.16 0.83
C THR A 108 -6.79 19.37 0.55
N GLU A 109 -6.81 18.04 0.45
CA GLU A 109 -5.62 17.29 0.02
C GLU A 109 -6.00 16.03 -0.75
N SER A 110 -5.41 15.83 -1.93
CA SER A 110 -5.63 14.70 -2.84
C SER A 110 -5.14 13.33 -2.29
N ALA A 111 -5.05 13.17 -0.97
CA ALA A 111 -4.52 12.01 -0.30
C ALA A 111 -5.63 11.34 0.53
N GLY A 112 -6.21 10.25 0.00
CA GLY A 112 -7.24 9.49 0.72
C GLY A 112 -6.82 9.11 2.16
N GLN A 113 -7.80 9.07 3.07
CA GLN A 113 -7.61 8.77 4.49
C GLN A 113 -7.07 7.35 4.70
N TRP A 114 -6.04 7.22 5.53
CA TRP A 114 -5.49 5.91 5.94
C TRP A 114 -6.11 5.41 7.25
N PHE A 115 -6.28 4.10 7.35
CA PHE A 115 -6.74 3.41 8.54
C PHE A 115 -5.75 2.32 8.95
N HIS A 116 -5.50 2.20 10.25
CA HIS A 116 -4.82 1.05 10.86
C HIS A 116 -5.86 0.08 11.40
N ILE A 117 -5.72 -1.19 11.03
CA ILE A 117 -6.67 -2.26 11.28
C ILE A 117 -5.92 -3.38 12.00
N SER A 118 -6.30 -3.64 13.25
CA SER A 118 -5.86 -4.78 14.03
C SER A 118 -7.09 -5.57 14.45
N ASP A 119 -7.41 -6.61 13.70
CA ASP A 119 -8.62 -7.44 13.86
C ASP A 119 -9.90 -6.59 13.91
N THR A 120 -10.53 -6.50 15.08
CA THR A 120 -11.78 -5.77 15.33
C THR A 120 -11.55 -4.29 15.58
N HIS A 121 -10.31 -3.84 15.76
CA HIS A 121 -9.99 -2.45 16.03
C HIS A 121 -9.55 -1.73 14.76
N VAL A 122 -10.29 -0.69 14.39
CA VAL A 122 -10.04 0.16 13.21
C VAL A 122 -9.94 1.61 13.65
N GLN A 123 -8.88 2.30 13.25
CA GLN A 123 -8.68 3.71 13.60
C GLN A 123 -8.01 4.49 12.45
N PRO A 124 -8.37 5.77 12.24
CA PRO A 124 -7.69 6.62 11.27
C PRO A 124 -6.23 6.86 11.71
N VAL A 125 -5.32 6.94 10.74
CA VAL A 125 -3.90 7.21 10.98
C VAL A 125 -3.31 8.15 9.92
N ALA A 126 -2.28 8.90 10.31
CA ALA A 126 -1.52 9.73 9.36
C ALA A 126 -0.66 8.86 8.43
N VAL A 127 -0.46 9.33 7.20
CA VAL A 127 0.42 8.67 6.21
C VAL A 127 1.84 8.45 6.74
N SER A 128 2.35 9.36 7.57
CA SER A 128 3.66 9.23 8.21
C SER A 128 3.76 7.97 9.08
N LYS A 129 2.69 7.57 9.78
CA LYS A 129 2.66 6.32 10.56
C LYS A 129 2.72 5.11 9.64
N VAL A 130 2.00 5.16 8.51
CA VAL A 130 1.99 4.09 7.50
C VAL A 130 3.39 3.89 6.91
N LEU A 131 4.03 4.96 6.44
CA LEU A 131 5.36 4.92 5.80
C LEU A 131 6.49 4.51 6.75
N ASN A 132 6.31 4.67 8.07
CA ASN A 132 7.29 4.24 9.08
C ASN A 132 7.04 2.82 9.64
N SER A 133 6.01 2.12 9.17
CA SER A 133 5.71 0.74 9.61
C SER A 133 6.77 -0.28 9.17
N GLN A 134 6.82 -1.43 9.84
CA GLN A 134 7.65 -2.58 9.47
C GLN A 134 6.95 -3.45 8.42
N ALA A 135 6.72 -2.87 7.24
CA ALA A 135 5.99 -3.51 6.15
C ALA A 135 6.48 -4.93 5.84
N TYR A 136 5.58 -5.89 5.78
CA TYR A 136 5.79 -7.26 5.36
C TYR A 136 5.28 -7.48 3.94
N LEU A 137 4.05 -7.04 3.66
CA LEU A 137 3.50 -6.93 2.30
C LEU A 137 3.18 -5.46 2.00
N LEU A 138 3.41 -5.06 0.75
CA LEU A 138 3.00 -3.77 0.21
C LEU A 138 2.10 -4.02 -1.00
N PHE A 139 1.00 -3.29 -1.07
CA PHE A 139 0.04 -3.34 -2.16
C PHE A 139 -0.03 -1.99 -2.85
N TYR A 140 0.29 -2.01 -4.13
CA TYR A 140 0.40 -0.86 -5.00
C TYR A 140 -0.58 -1.02 -6.16
N GLU A 141 -1.33 0.01 -6.48
CA GLU A 141 -2.21 0.06 -7.65
C GLU A 141 -1.60 0.96 -8.71
N ARG A 142 -1.69 0.54 -9.97
CA ARG A 142 -1.12 1.31 -11.07
C ARG A 142 -1.87 2.61 -11.28
N LEU A 143 -1.14 3.72 -11.33
CA LEU A 143 -1.63 5.00 -11.79
C LEU A 143 -1.62 4.98 -13.33
N LEU A 144 -2.75 5.34 -13.94
CA LEU A 144 -3.04 5.24 -15.39
C LEU A 144 -1.81 5.41 -16.31
#